data_AF-A0A7R9UH66-F1
#
_entry.id   AF-A0A7R9UH66-F1
#
_cell.length_a   1.000
_cell.length_b   1.000
_cell.length_c   1.000
_cell.angle_alpha   90.00
_cell.angle_beta   90.00
_cell.angle_gamma   90.00
#
_symmetry.space_group_name_H-M   'P 1'
#
loop_
_entity.id
_entity.type
_entity.pdbx_description
1 polymer ?
#
loop_
_entity_poly.entity_id
_entity_poly.type
_entity_poly.pdbx_seq_one_letter_code
_entity_poly.pdbx_strand_id
1 'polypeptide(L)'
;GAGGGAGGGAGGVALGQREYQGQLYDFVFDVDIAEGQPPLQLPYNRGADPYMAAQQFIWAHNLPQAYLEQTANFIVQNAGPSHAAVAARNVDPLTAAGA
;
A
#
# COMPACT_ATOMS: atom_id res chain seq x y z
N GLY A 1 -33.91 -32.81 -2.57
CA GLY A 1 -33.38 -31.86 -1.58
C GLY A 1 -32.56 -30.84 -2.33
N ALA A 2 -32.91 -29.56 -2.21
CA ALA A 2 -32.12 -28.44 -2.69
C ALA A 2 -31.30 -27.87 -1.53
N GLY A 3 -30.14 -27.28 -1.86
CA GLY A 3 -29.26 -26.57 -0.94
C GLY A 3 -27.94 -27.33 -0.76
N GLY A 4 -26.77 -26.76 -0.99
CA GLY A 4 -26.37 -25.37 -1.22
C GLY A 4 -24.89 -25.30 -0.82
N GLY A 5 -24.06 -24.69 -1.66
CA GLY A 5 -22.61 -24.63 -1.41
C GLY A 5 -21.85 -23.94 -2.54
N ALA A 6 -22.33 -22.76 -2.95
CA ALA A 6 -21.57 -21.82 -3.76
C ALA A 6 -20.96 -20.77 -2.82
N GLY A 7 -19.65 -20.55 -2.89
CA GLY A 7 -18.93 -19.47 -2.21
C GLY A 7 -17.53 -19.95 -1.78
N GLY A 8 -16.41 -19.31 -2.09
CA GLY A 8 -16.21 -17.98 -2.66
C GLY A 8 -15.44 -18.05 -3.97
N GLY A 9 -15.84 -17.19 -4.90
CA GLY A 9 -15.09 -16.96 -6.12
C GLY A 9 -13.69 -16.47 -5.75
N ALA A 10 -12.68 -17.10 -6.36
CA ALA A 10 -11.46 -16.42 -6.74
C ALA A 10 -11.82 -15.37 -7.81
N GLY A 11 -12.59 -14.35 -7.40
CA GLY A 11 -12.79 -13.13 -8.16
C GLY A 11 -11.45 -12.45 -8.16
N GLY A 12 -10.85 -12.35 -9.35
CA GLY A 12 -9.44 -12.04 -9.56
C GLY A 12 -8.91 -11.00 -8.58
N VAL A 13 -7.74 -11.29 -8.01
CA VAL A 13 -6.84 -10.26 -7.50
C VAL A 13 -6.91 -9.11 -8.51
N ALA A 14 -7.51 -7.98 -8.12
CA ALA A 14 -7.55 -6.80 -8.98
C ALA A 14 -6.11 -6.56 -9.40
N LEU A 15 -5.80 -6.67 -10.71
CA LEU A 15 -4.50 -7.01 -11.34
C LEU A 15 -3.24 -6.27 -10.81
N GLY A 16 -2.92 -6.37 -9.53
CA GLY A 16 -1.93 -5.57 -8.84
C GLY A 16 -2.07 -5.51 -7.31
N GLN A 17 -3.22 -5.86 -6.72
CA GLN A 17 -3.41 -5.91 -5.26
C GLN A 17 -2.94 -7.24 -4.70
N ARG A 18 -2.22 -7.20 -3.57
CA ARG A 18 -1.79 -8.39 -2.83
C ARG A 18 -2.69 -8.64 -1.63
N GLU A 19 -3.06 -9.89 -1.43
CA GLU A 19 -3.79 -10.31 -0.23
C GLU A 19 -2.84 -10.46 0.96
N TYR A 20 -3.19 -9.85 2.09
CA TYR A 20 -2.49 -9.97 3.36
C TYR A 20 -3.53 -10.09 4.48
N GLN A 21 -3.46 -11.19 5.25
CA GLN A 21 -4.40 -11.51 6.34
C GLN A 21 -5.91 -11.44 5.95
N GLY A 22 -6.24 -11.83 4.71
CA GLY A 22 -7.63 -11.80 4.21
C GLY A 22 -8.12 -10.41 3.77
N GLN A 23 -7.24 -9.42 3.70
CA GLN A 23 -7.53 -8.10 3.16
C GLN A 23 -6.64 -7.82 1.93
N LEU A 24 -7.18 -7.10 0.94
CA LEU A 24 -6.45 -6.70 -0.26
C LEU A 24 -5.76 -5.36 -0.04
N TYR A 25 -4.48 -5.29 -0.39
CA TYR A 25 -3.65 -4.08 -0.32
C TYR A 25 -3.04 -3.77 -1.68
N ASP A 26 -2.83 -2.48 -1.96
CA ASP A 26 -2.14 -2.06 -3.19
C ASP A 26 -0.66 -2.48 -3.19
N PHE A 27 -0.04 -2.44 -2.02
CA PHE A 27 1.35 -2.79 -1.83
C PHE A 27 1.50 -3.64 -0.57
N VAL A 28 2.34 -4.68 -0.65
CA VAL A 28 2.84 -5.41 0.52
C VAL A 28 4.34 -5.44 0.36
N PHE A 29 5.03 -4.69 1.21
CA PHE A 29 6.48 -4.59 1.18
C PHE A 29 7.12 -5.56 2.16
N ASP A 30 8.24 -6.15 1.76
CA ASP A 30 9.05 -7.00 2.63
C ASP A 30 10.11 -6.11 3.31
N VAL A 31 10.03 -5.99 4.64
CA VAL A 31 10.88 -5.10 5.45
C VAL A 31 11.81 -5.93 6.30
N ASP A 32 13.10 -5.84 6.02
CA ASP A 32 14.15 -6.47 6.83
C ASP A 32 14.42 -5.64 8.09
N ILE A 33 14.10 -6.20 9.27
CA ILE A 33 14.29 -5.52 10.56
C ILE A 33 15.63 -5.86 11.21
N ALA A 34 16.09 -7.11 11.06
CA ALA A 34 17.31 -7.59 11.68
C ALA A 34 17.98 -8.66 10.83
N GLU A 35 19.31 -8.68 10.84
CA GLU A 35 20.10 -9.69 10.14
C GLU A 35 19.79 -11.10 10.70
N GLY A 36 19.40 -12.02 9.82
CA GLY A 36 19.04 -13.39 10.18
C GLY A 36 17.59 -13.60 10.64
N GLN A 37 16.76 -12.56 10.66
CA GLN A 37 15.30 -12.70 10.83
C GLN A 37 14.60 -12.71 9.46
N PRO A 38 13.46 -13.40 9.32
CA PRO A 38 12.66 -13.31 8.10
C PRO A 38 12.16 -11.88 7.90
N PRO A 39 12.09 -11.39 6.65
CA PRO A 39 11.50 -10.10 6.37
C PRO A 39 10.05 -10.06 6.84
N LEU A 40 9.64 -8.91 7.38
CA LEU A 40 8.29 -8.70 7.85
C LEU A 40 7.46 -8.00 6.78
N GLN A 41 6.22 -8.43 6.61
CA GLN A 41 5.33 -7.91 5.59
C GLN A 41 4.62 -6.65 6.08
N LEU A 42 4.82 -5.55 5.37
CA LEU A 42 4.19 -4.27 5.60
C LEU A 42 3.10 -4.02 4.56
N PRO A 43 1.82 -4.21 4.91
CA PRO A 43 0.70 -3.88 4.03
C PRO A 43 0.50 -2.35 3.95
N TYR A 44 0.35 -1.83 2.74
CA TYR A 44 0.16 -0.40 2.48
C TYR A 44 -0.79 -0.15 1.30
N ASN A 45 -1.72 0.78 1.48
CA ASN A 45 -2.63 1.22 0.41
C ASN A 45 -2.14 2.53 -0.19
N ARG A 46 -2.27 2.68 -1.51
CA ARG A 46 -1.83 3.88 -2.21
C ARG A 46 -2.62 5.09 -1.69
N GLY A 47 -1.91 6.11 -1.21
CA GLY A 47 -2.52 7.33 -0.65
C GLY A 47 -2.87 7.24 0.84
N ALA A 48 -2.59 6.11 1.52
CA ALA A 48 -2.61 6.06 2.97
C ALA A 48 -1.46 6.89 3.58
N ASP A 49 -1.54 7.17 4.88
CA ASP A 49 -0.46 7.87 5.58
C ASP A 49 0.69 6.87 5.90
N PRO A 50 1.93 7.13 5.45
CA PRO A 50 3.06 6.22 5.66
C PRO A 50 3.48 6.13 7.13
N TYR A 51 3.32 7.18 7.93
CA TYR A 51 3.62 7.15 9.37
C TYR A 51 2.58 6.34 10.12
N MET A 52 1.30 6.45 9.78
CA MET A 52 0.26 5.60 10.36
C MET A 52 0.47 4.13 9.99
N ALA A 53 0.78 3.82 8.73
CA ALA A 53 1.05 2.45 8.30
C ALA A 53 2.29 1.87 9.00
N ALA A 54 3.37 2.64 9.10
CA ALA A 54 4.57 2.26 9.85
C ALA A 54 4.27 2.04 11.35
N GLN A 55 3.46 2.91 11.96
CA GLN A 55 3.08 2.77 13.37
C GLN A 55 2.32 1.46 13.64
N GLN A 56 1.35 1.14 12.78
CA GLN A 56 0.59 -0.10 12.88
C GLN A 56 1.49 -1.32 12.70
N PHE A 57 2.41 -1.27 11.73
CA PHE A 57 3.40 -2.31 11.52
C PHE A 57 4.30 -2.54 12.75
N ILE A 58 4.74 -1.46 13.39
CA ILE A 58 5.55 -1.53 14.62
C ILE A 58 4.76 -2.17 15.76
N TRP A 59 3.50 -1.79 15.96
CA TRP A 59 2.67 -2.39 17.00
C TRP A 59 2.34 -3.86 16.70
N ALA A 60 2.00 -4.18 15.46
CA ALA A 60 1.66 -5.55 15.03
C ALA A 60 2.83 -6.53 15.24
N HIS A 61 4.06 -6.06 15.05
CA HIS A 61 5.27 -6.87 15.18
C HIS A 61 6.04 -6.63 16.49
N ASN A 62 5.47 -5.85 17.42
CA ASN A 62 6.08 -5.48 18.70
C ASN A 62 7.52 -4.93 18.54
N LEU A 63 7.70 -4.08 17.52
CA LEU A 63 8.99 -3.46 17.23
C LEU A 63 9.23 -2.22 18.11
N PRO A 64 10.50 -1.82 18.31
CA PRO A 64 10.83 -0.55 18.95
C PRO A 64 10.33 0.66 18.15
N GLN A 65 9.90 1.71 18.85
CA GLN A 65 9.41 2.93 18.19
C GLN A 65 10.48 3.67 17.37
N ALA A 66 11.76 3.38 17.60
CA ALA A 66 12.86 3.89 16.79
C ALA A 66 12.75 3.49 15.30
N TYR A 67 12.04 2.42 14.98
CA TYR A 67 11.81 1.99 13.59
C TYR A 67 10.78 2.86 12.85
N LEU A 68 10.00 3.70 13.55
CA LEU A 68 8.89 4.44 12.96
C LEU A 68 9.34 5.30 11.78
N GLU A 69 10.39 6.08 11.99
CA GLU A 69 10.92 7.01 10.99
C GLU A 69 11.54 6.24 9.81
N GLN A 70 12.31 5.18 10.07
CA GLN A 70 12.91 4.33 9.04
C GLN A 70 11.85 3.64 8.18
N THR A 71 10.85 3.02 8.81
CA THR A 71 9.77 2.31 8.13
C THR A 71 8.88 3.27 7.34
N ALA A 72 8.54 4.44 7.90
CA ALA A 72 7.78 5.45 7.18
C ALA A 72 8.53 5.95 5.93
N ASN A 73 9.82 6.26 6.08
CA ASN A 73 10.68 6.67 4.97
C ASN A 73 10.79 5.58 3.90
N PHE A 74 10.90 4.31 4.31
CA PHE A 74 10.89 3.17 3.40
C PHE A 74 9.59 3.09 2.60
N ILE A 75 8.42 3.28 3.23
CA ILE A 75 7.13 3.32 2.52
C ILE A 75 7.11 4.45 1.50
N VAL A 76 7.51 5.68 1.89
CA VAL A 76 7.53 6.84 0.98
C VAL A 76 8.42 6.60 -0.24
N GLN A 77 9.58 5.97 -0.04
CA GLN A 77 10.52 5.67 -1.12
C GLN A 77 10.00 4.59 -2.06
N ASN A 78 9.35 3.53 -1.54
CA ASN A 78 8.91 2.39 -2.34
C ASN A 78 7.51 2.55 -2.94
N ALA A 79 6.58 3.21 -2.23
CA ALA A 79 5.24 3.49 -2.73
C ALA A 79 5.21 4.68 -3.71
N GLY A 80 6.30 5.45 -3.77
CA GLY A 80 6.42 6.68 -4.53
C GLY A 80 5.68 7.85 -3.87
N PRO A 81 5.83 9.07 -4.40
CA PRO A 81 5.08 10.21 -3.90
C PRO A 81 3.59 9.91 -4.01
N SER A 82 2.88 10.00 -2.89
CA SER A 82 1.43 10.07 -2.87
C SER A 82 1.06 11.23 -3.80
N HIS A 83 0.56 10.92 -5.01
CA HIS A 83 0.04 11.92 -5.94
C HIS A 83 -1.30 12.50 -5.44
N ALA A 84 -1.47 12.60 -4.11
CA ALA A 84 -2.48 13.44 -3.49
C ALA A 84 -2.19 14.87 -3.95
N ALA A 85 -2.94 15.29 -4.96
CA ALA A 85 -2.80 16.54 -5.71
C ALA A 85 -1.57 16.63 -6.63
N VAL A 86 -1.64 15.94 -7.77
CA VAL A 86 -1.43 16.67 -9.04
C VAL A 86 -2.74 16.74 -9.84
N ALA A 87 -3.82 17.07 -9.16
CA ALA A 87 -5.02 17.65 -9.77
C ALA A 87 -4.73 19.11 -10.17
N ALA A 88 -3.73 19.32 -11.01
CA ALA A 88 -3.44 20.59 -11.67
C ALA A 88 -2.48 20.41 -12.86
N ARG A 89 -2.43 19.23 -13.49
CA ARG A 89 -1.97 19.13 -14.88
C ARG A 89 -3.18 19.22 -15.80
N ASN A 90 -3.97 20.26 -15.60
CA ASN A 90 -4.85 20.83 -16.63
C ASN A 90 -3.96 21.42 -17.74
N VAL A 91 -3.22 20.55 -18.43
CA VAL A 91 -2.78 20.84 -19.78
C VAL A 91 -3.92 20.39 -20.68
N ASP A 92 -4.99 21.17 -20.64
CA ASP A 92 -6.05 21.14 -21.63
C ASP A 92 -5.43 21.51 -23.00
N PRO A 93 -5.55 20.67 -24.04
CA PRO A 93 -5.00 20.94 -25.38
C PRO A 93 -5.75 22.04 -26.15
N LEU A 94 -6.55 22.85 -25.47
CA LEU A 94 -7.13 24.05 -26.05
C LEU A 94 -6.14 25.22 -25.89
N THR A 95 -5.02 25.13 -26.59
CA THR A 95 -4.36 26.33 -27.13
C THR A 95 -5.38 26.98 -28.04
N ALA A 96 -6.15 27.85 -27.43
CA ALA A 96 -7.08 28.77 -28.05
C ALA A 96 -6.38 29.51 -29.19
N ALA A 97 -7.17 29.69 -30.25
CA ALA A 97 -7.07 30.70 -31.29
C ALA A 97 -5.93 31.73 -31.16
N GLY A 98 -5.11 31.83 -32.21
CA GLY A 98 -4.20 32.93 -32.37
C GLY A 98 -3.47 32.90 -33.71
N ALA A 99 -4.02 33.66 -34.66
CA ALA A 99 -3.50 34.08 -35.97
C ALA A 99 -3.90 33.23 -37.18
#